data_AF-A0A095CF01-F1
#
_entry.id   AF-A0A095CF01-F1
#
_cell.length_a   1.000
_cell.length_b   1.000
_cell.length_c   1.000
_cell.angle_alpha   90.00
_cell.angle_beta   90.00
_cell.angle_gamma   90.00
#
_symmetry.space_group_name_H-M   'P 1'
#
loop_
_entity.id
_entity.type
_entity.pdbx_description
1 polymer ?
#
loop_
_entity_poly.entity_id
_entity_poly.type
_entity_poly.pdbx_seq_one_letter_code
_entity_poly.pdbx_strand_id
1 'polypeptide(L)'
;MPSIPFHAVDTKGKVLGDNFAPAAAVILPANAKTLYISGVVGENEDGSFGDFRTQVFLIFDRITEILLNASPNYKSAENAWKHVFEITAYHVGSLPEHLPIELEAVDKYLKGAHPTWTSAAVEKLFHDGQLYEVHVKAIVP
;
A
#
# COMPACT_ATOMS: atom_id res chain seq x y z
N MET A 1 1.25 -4.13 21.46
CA MET A 1 0.99 -3.77 20.06
C MET A 1 2.14 -4.31 19.21
N PRO A 2 1.90 -4.96 18.05
CA PRO A 2 3.00 -5.35 17.17
C PRO A 2 3.68 -4.09 16.64
N SER A 3 4.98 -3.95 16.90
CA SER A 3 5.80 -2.83 16.41
C SER A 3 6.05 -2.96 14.91
N ILE A 4 6.12 -1.85 14.19
CA ILE A 4 6.65 -1.83 12.82
C ILE A 4 8.12 -2.33 12.82
N PRO A 5 8.57 -3.13 11.83
CA PRO A 5 9.90 -3.74 11.80
C PRO A 5 10.99 -2.85 11.20
N PHE A 6 10.67 -1.59 10.93
CA PHE A 6 11.59 -0.58 10.36
C PHE A 6 11.43 0.74 11.09
N HIS A 7 12.43 1.61 10.97
CA HIS A 7 12.37 2.96 11.54
C HIS A 7 11.79 3.92 10.50
N ALA A 8 10.59 4.43 10.76
CA ALA A 8 9.95 5.48 9.97
C ALA A 8 10.30 6.87 10.53
N VAL A 9 10.70 7.78 9.63
CA VAL A 9 11.20 9.11 9.98
C VAL A 9 10.35 10.17 9.27
N ASP A 10 9.93 11.20 9.99
CA ASP A 10 9.27 12.38 9.41
C ASP A 10 10.28 13.47 8.99
N THR A 11 9.78 14.56 8.41
CA THR A 11 10.62 15.70 7.96
C THR A 11 11.37 16.42 9.09
N LYS A 12 11.09 16.09 10.35
CA LYS A 12 11.70 16.67 11.55
C LYS A 12 12.53 15.64 12.34
N GLY A 13 12.72 14.43 11.80
CA GLY A 13 13.48 13.37 12.46
C GLY A 13 12.73 12.67 13.61
N LYS A 14 11.41 12.84 13.73
CA LYS A 14 10.61 12.25 14.80
C LYS A 14 10.03 10.88 14.37
N VAL A 15 9.96 9.96 15.32
CA VAL A 15 9.25 8.68 15.20
C VAL A 15 7.74 8.94 15.12
N LEU A 16 7.10 8.38 14.10
CA LEU A 16 5.65 8.50 13.88
C LEU A 16 4.86 7.70 14.93
N GLY A 17 3.75 8.28 15.40
CA GLY A 17 2.81 7.65 16.35
C GLY A 17 1.65 6.95 15.62
N ASP A 18 0.63 6.49 16.35
CA ASP A 18 -0.38 5.54 15.84
C ASP A 18 -1.32 6.03 14.71
N ASN A 19 -1.36 7.34 14.41
CA ASN A 19 -2.18 7.88 13.33
C ASN A 19 -1.46 7.79 11.98
N PHE A 20 -2.15 7.34 10.92
CA PHE A 20 -1.55 7.25 9.60
C PHE A 20 -0.97 8.60 9.14
N ALA A 21 0.32 8.57 8.82
CA ALA A 21 1.04 9.60 8.10
C ALA A 21 2.10 8.87 7.26
N PRO A 22 2.23 9.16 5.96
CA PRO A 22 3.34 8.66 5.18
C PRO A 22 4.67 9.06 5.84
N ALA A 23 5.59 8.12 5.93
CA ALA A 23 6.94 8.44 6.36
C ALA A 23 7.66 9.26 5.29
N ALA A 24 8.48 10.23 5.71
CA ALA A 24 9.37 10.93 4.79
C ALA A 24 10.53 10.01 4.36
N ALA A 25 10.98 9.13 5.25
CA ALA A 25 11.95 8.08 4.97
C ALA A 25 11.71 6.84 5.85
N VAL A 26 12.18 5.69 5.36
CA VAL A 26 12.21 4.44 6.13
C VAL A 26 13.63 3.87 6.15
N ILE A 27 14.07 3.41 7.32
CA ILE A 27 15.36 2.72 7.49
C ILE A 27 15.07 1.26 7.80
N LEU A 28 15.53 0.37 6.92
CA LEU A 28 15.39 -1.07 7.10
C LEU A 28 16.53 -1.61 7.98
N PRO A 29 16.28 -2.65 8.80
CA PRO A 29 17.35 -3.38 9.48
C PRO A 29 18.37 -3.96 8.48
N ALA A 30 19.64 -4.03 8.87
CA ALA A 30 20.73 -4.47 7.99
C ALA A 30 20.52 -5.87 7.35
N ASN A 31 19.82 -6.77 8.05
CA ASN A 31 19.55 -8.14 7.60
C ASN A 31 18.09 -8.36 7.16
N ALA A 32 17.36 -7.29 6.83
CA ALA A 32 15.97 -7.41 6.42
C ALA A 32 15.85 -8.15 5.08
N LYS A 33 15.06 -9.22 5.05
CA LYS A 33 14.60 -9.84 3.80
C LYS A 33 13.46 -8.99 3.24
N THR A 34 13.54 -8.59 1.99
CA THR A 34 12.54 -7.72 1.34
C THR A 34 11.69 -8.49 0.35
N LEU A 35 10.39 -8.20 0.34
CA LEU A 35 9.42 -8.62 -0.66
C LEU A 35 9.12 -7.45 -1.60
N TYR A 36 9.12 -7.73 -2.90
CA TYR A 36 8.71 -6.80 -3.96
C TYR A 36 7.43 -7.31 -4.57
N ILE A 37 6.37 -6.51 -4.51
CA ILE A 37 5.08 -6.83 -5.11
C ILE A 37 4.97 -6.03 -6.42
N SER A 38 4.62 -6.72 -7.51
CA SER A 38 4.38 -6.09 -8.82
C SER A 38 3.22 -5.09 -8.74
N GLY A 39 3.01 -4.31 -9.80
CA GLY A 39 1.83 -3.45 -9.90
C GLY A 39 0.56 -4.27 -9.78
N VAL A 40 -0.21 -4.04 -8.72
CA VAL A 40 -1.48 -4.72 -8.47
C VAL A 40 -2.60 -3.87 -9.02
N VAL A 41 -3.50 -4.50 -9.77
CA VAL A 41 -4.62 -3.86 -10.47
C VAL A 41 -5.96 -4.36 -9.94
N GLY A 42 -7.00 -3.55 -10.13
CA GLY A 42 -8.36 -3.79 -9.63
C GLY A 42 -9.28 -4.48 -10.63
N GLU A 43 -8.74 -5.41 -11.42
CA GLU A 43 -9.48 -6.19 -12.43
C GLU A 43 -10.50 -7.14 -11.77
N ASN A 44 -11.73 -7.22 -12.27
CA ASN A 44 -12.73 -8.19 -11.81
C ASN A 44 -12.40 -9.61 -12.29
N GLU A 45 -13.10 -10.63 -11.80
CA GLU A 45 -12.89 -12.03 -12.22
C GLU A 45 -13.12 -12.28 -13.72
N ASP A 46 -13.96 -11.46 -14.35
CA ASP A 46 -14.27 -11.53 -15.79
C ASP A 46 -13.30 -10.71 -16.67
N GLY A 47 -12.27 -10.10 -16.07
CA GLY A 47 -11.30 -9.26 -16.76
C GLY A 47 -11.73 -7.80 -16.96
N SER A 48 -12.92 -7.42 -16.50
CA SER A 48 -13.40 -6.03 -16.60
C SER A 48 -12.86 -5.15 -15.47
N PHE A 49 -12.98 -3.83 -15.62
CA PHE A 49 -12.64 -2.87 -14.57
C PHE A 49 -13.88 -2.13 -14.09
N GLY A 50 -14.11 -2.14 -12.77
CA GLY A 50 -15.19 -1.38 -12.12
C GLY A 50 -14.87 0.11 -11.97
N ASP A 51 -15.65 0.81 -11.16
CA ASP A 51 -15.34 2.19 -10.78
C ASP A 51 -14.05 2.28 -9.92
N PHE A 52 -13.54 3.50 -9.73
CA PHE A 52 -12.30 3.73 -8.97
C PHE A 52 -12.35 3.10 -7.57
N ARG A 53 -13.49 3.20 -6.89
CA ARG A 53 -13.70 2.59 -5.57
C ARG A 53 -13.53 1.08 -5.60
N THR A 54 -14.20 0.41 -6.52
CA THR A 54 -14.12 -1.05 -6.66
C THR A 54 -12.68 -1.48 -6.93
N GLN A 55 -12.00 -0.77 -7.83
CA GLN A 55 -10.60 -1.06 -8.15
C GLN A 55 -9.68 -0.89 -6.94
N VAL A 56 -9.81 0.21 -6.18
CA VAL A 56 -9.01 0.48 -4.98
C VAL A 56 -9.16 -0.66 -3.96
N PHE A 57 -10.39 -1.03 -3.60
CA PHE A 57 -10.58 -2.06 -2.57
C PHE A 57 -10.12 -3.45 -3.03
N LEU A 58 -10.36 -3.81 -4.30
CA LEU A 58 -9.82 -5.05 -4.87
C LEU A 58 -8.29 -5.10 -4.84
N ILE A 59 -7.63 -3.98 -5.17
CA ILE A 59 -6.16 -3.90 -5.13
C ILE A 59 -5.63 -4.15 -3.72
N PHE A 60 -6.22 -3.52 -2.69
CA PHE A 60 -5.75 -3.68 -1.32
C PHE A 60 -6.07 -5.06 -0.74
N ASP A 61 -7.22 -5.65 -1.10
CA ASP A 61 -7.53 -7.04 -0.73
C ASP A 61 -6.51 -8.00 -1.35
N ARG A 62 -6.17 -7.83 -2.63
CA ARG A 62 -5.14 -8.62 -3.32
C ARG A 62 -3.75 -8.45 -2.73
N ILE A 63 -3.34 -7.22 -2.43
CA ILE A 63 -2.05 -6.98 -1.74
C ILE A 63 -2.03 -7.69 -0.39
N THR A 64 -3.13 -7.66 0.35
CA THR A 64 -3.26 -8.38 1.62
C THR A 64 -3.04 -9.88 1.43
N GLU A 65 -3.69 -10.49 0.44
CA GLU A 65 -3.54 -11.90 0.13
C GLU A 65 -2.11 -12.25 -0.31
N ILE A 66 -1.49 -11.43 -1.17
CA ILE A 66 -0.11 -11.62 -1.62
C ILE A 66 0.85 -11.58 -0.43
N LEU A 67 0.69 -10.61 0.47
CA LEU A 67 1.51 -10.53 1.69
C LEU A 67 1.36 -11.80 2.51
N LEU A 68 0.13 -12.20 2.86
CA LEU A 68 -0.12 -13.39 3.67
C LEU A 68 0.41 -14.68 3.04
N ASN A 69 0.33 -14.80 1.71
CA ASN A 69 0.84 -15.96 0.97
C ASN A 69 2.38 -15.95 0.81
N ALA A 70 3.03 -14.78 0.89
CA ALA A 70 4.47 -14.66 0.73
C ALA A 70 5.27 -15.20 1.94
N SER A 71 4.67 -15.26 3.13
CA SER A 71 5.30 -15.84 4.32
C SER A 71 4.29 -16.27 5.39
N PRO A 72 4.42 -17.47 5.97
CA PRO A 72 3.59 -17.90 7.09
C PRO A 72 3.84 -17.09 8.38
N ASN A 73 4.91 -16.28 8.43
CA ASN A 73 5.24 -15.45 9.59
C ASN A 73 4.39 -14.18 9.68
N TYR A 74 3.64 -13.83 8.63
CA TYR A 74 2.61 -12.79 8.72
C TYR A 74 1.42 -13.32 9.50
N LYS A 75 1.23 -12.81 10.72
CA LYS A 75 0.27 -13.38 11.70
C LYS A 75 -1.18 -12.99 11.42
N SER A 76 -1.40 -11.90 10.70
CA SER A 76 -2.71 -11.35 10.35
C SER A 76 -2.54 -10.29 9.25
N ALA A 77 -3.64 -9.89 8.61
CA ALA A 77 -3.63 -8.79 7.63
C ALA A 77 -3.06 -7.49 8.23
N GLU A 78 -3.53 -7.09 9.42
CA GLU A 78 -3.02 -5.90 10.11
C GLU A 78 -1.51 -5.99 10.39
N ASN A 79 -1.04 -7.18 10.80
CA ASN A 79 0.38 -7.41 11.00
C ASN A 79 1.17 -7.35 9.69
N ALA A 80 0.63 -7.90 8.60
CA ALA A 80 1.26 -7.88 7.29
C ALA A 80 1.44 -6.45 6.76
N TRP A 81 0.40 -5.62 6.84
CA TRP A 81 0.48 -4.21 6.42
C TRP A 81 1.49 -3.39 7.22
N LYS A 82 1.74 -3.70 8.50
CA LYS A 82 2.80 -3.07 9.29
C LYS A 82 4.22 -3.34 8.78
N HIS A 83 4.41 -4.34 7.92
CA HIS A 83 5.70 -4.62 7.29
C HIS A 83 5.90 -3.90 5.96
N VAL A 84 4.85 -3.28 5.40
CA VAL A 84 4.93 -2.47 4.19
C VAL A 84 5.66 -1.18 4.50
N PHE A 85 6.75 -0.93 3.77
CA PHE A 85 7.61 0.24 3.98
C PHE A 85 7.61 1.22 2.80
N GLU A 86 7.09 0.81 1.64
CA GLU A 86 6.97 1.66 0.45
C GLU A 86 5.70 1.32 -0.32
N ILE A 87 4.96 2.35 -0.69
CA ILE A 87 3.81 2.29 -1.59
C ILE A 87 4.00 3.30 -2.70
N THR A 88 3.82 2.87 -3.95
CA THR A 88 3.73 3.75 -5.11
C THR A 88 2.40 3.50 -5.79
N ALA A 89 1.62 4.56 -5.96
CA ALA A 89 0.30 4.52 -6.57
C ALA A 89 0.25 5.39 -7.84
N TYR A 90 -0.33 4.84 -8.89
CA TYR A 90 -0.62 5.55 -10.14
C TYR A 90 -2.13 5.59 -10.32
N HIS A 91 -2.69 6.78 -10.54
CA HIS A 91 -4.12 6.95 -10.79
C HIS A 91 -4.39 7.69 -12.09
N VAL A 92 -5.45 7.30 -12.79
CA VAL A 92 -5.95 8.01 -13.98
C VAL A 92 -7.18 8.80 -13.57
N GLY A 93 -7.21 10.12 -13.77
CA GLY A 93 -8.37 10.96 -13.47
C GLY A 93 -8.11 11.98 -12.37
N SER A 94 -9.19 12.39 -11.68
CA SER A 94 -9.21 13.53 -10.76
C SER A 94 -8.81 13.13 -9.34
N LEU A 95 -7.62 13.55 -8.89
CA LEU A 95 -7.17 13.32 -7.51
C LEU A 95 -8.19 13.82 -6.45
N PRO A 96 -8.82 15.00 -6.55
CA PRO A 96 -9.83 15.42 -5.58
C PRO A 96 -11.02 14.46 -5.42
N GLU A 97 -11.41 13.75 -6.49
CA GLU A 97 -12.50 12.76 -6.46
C GLU A 97 -12.03 11.43 -5.88
N HIS A 98 -10.78 11.07 -6.13
CA HIS A 98 -10.17 9.81 -5.73
C HIS A 98 -9.65 9.80 -4.29
N LEU A 99 -9.14 10.94 -3.81
CA LEU A 99 -8.48 11.06 -2.51
C LEU A 99 -9.36 10.60 -1.34
N PRO A 100 -10.67 10.92 -1.24
CA PRO A 100 -11.51 10.41 -0.16
C PRO A 100 -11.59 8.87 -0.14
N ILE A 101 -11.60 8.24 -1.31
CA ILE A 101 -11.66 6.78 -1.47
C ILE A 101 -10.31 6.15 -1.08
N GLU A 102 -9.20 6.76 -1.51
CA GLU A 102 -7.86 6.31 -1.10
C GLU A 102 -7.67 6.40 0.42
N LEU A 103 -8.11 7.51 1.03
CA LEU A 103 -8.02 7.70 2.48
C LEU A 103 -8.87 6.69 3.26
N GLU A 104 -10.03 6.28 2.73
CA GLU A 104 -10.84 5.22 3.33
C GLU A 104 -10.12 3.85 3.27
N ALA A 105 -9.50 3.52 2.13
CA ALA A 105 -8.70 2.31 2.02
C ALA A 105 -7.50 2.36 2.99
N VAL A 106 -6.79 3.48 3.05
CA VAL A 106 -5.67 3.67 3.98
C VAL A 106 -6.11 3.46 5.43
N ASP A 107 -7.23 4.04 5.86
CA ASP A 107 -7.77 3.83 7.21
C ASP A 107 -8.13 2.35 7.46
N LYS A 108 -8.72 1.68 6.47
CA LYS A 108 -9.09 0.27 6.56
C LYS A 108 -7.88 -0.66 6.70
N TYR A 109 -6.86 -0.50 5.85
CA TYR A 109 -5.79 -1.50 5.68
C TYR A 109 -4.50 -1.17 6.43
N LEU A 110 -4.07 0.10 6.46
CA LEU A 110 -2.71 0.41 6.90
C LEU A 110 -2.56 0.53 8.42
N LYS A 111 -3.61 0.91 9.18
CA LYS A 111 -3.69 0.95 10.66
C LYS A 111 -2.35 0.81 11.43
N GLY A 112 -1.64 1.93 11.58
CA GLY A 112 -0.34 2.00 12.28
C GLY A 112 0.88 1.59 11.44
N ALA A 113 0.71 1.34 10.14
CA ALA A 113 1.79 1.28 9.16
C ALA A 113 2.16 2.69 8.70
N HIS A 114 3.47 2.90 8.51
CA HIS A 114 4.03 4.17 8.08
C HIS A 114 4.98 3.97 6.90
N PRO A 115 4.49 3.50 5.75
CA PRO A 115 5.33 3.41 4.56
C PRO A 115 5.68 4.81 4.05
N THR A 116 6.75 4.89 3.28
CA THR A 116 6.86 5.97 2.30
C THR A 116 5.75 5.82 1.27
N TRP A 117 5.19 6.92 0.79
CA TRP A 117 4.09 6.91 -0.18
C TRP A 117 4.33 7.90 -1.31
N THR A 118 4.22 7.43 -2.55
CA THR A 118 4.14 8.28 -3.74
C THR A 118 2.80 8.05 -4.44
N SER A 119 2.10 9.12 -4.81
CA SER A 119 0.91 9.06 -5.66
C SER A 119 1.09 10.01 -6.84
N ALA A 120 0.87 9.51 -8.05
CA ALA A 120 0.99 10.29 -9.28
C ALA A 120 -0.22 10.09 -10.19
N ALA A 121 -0.76 11.21 -10.67
CA ALA A 121 -1.72 11.21 -11.77
C ALA A 121 -0.98 10.86 -13.06
N VAL A 122 -1.46 9.85 -13.78
CA VAL A 122 -0.94 9.43 -15.08
C VAL A 122 -2.02 9.55 -16.15
N GLU A 123 -1.61 9.74 -17.40
CA GLU A 123 -2.55 9.89 -18.52
C GLU A 123 -3.34 8.59 -18.76
N LYS A 124 -2.66 7.44 -18.68
CA LYS A 124 -3.23 6.13 -18.95
C LYS A 124 -2.43 5.01 -18.26
N LEU A 125 -3.14 3.93 -17.89
CA LEU A 125 -2.57 2.65 -17.44
C LEU A 125 -2.71 1.59 -18.56
N PHE A 126 -2.19 0.38 -18.34
CA PHE A 126 -2.04 -0.62 -19.41
C PHE A 126 -3.38 -1.02 -20.06
N HIS A 127 -4.43 -1.20 -19.27
CA HIS A 127 -5.75 -1.60 -19.76
C HIS A 127 -6.74 -0.43 -19.87
N ASP A 128 -7.67 -0.53 -20.82
CA ASP A 128 -8.82 0.38 -20.89
C ASP A 128 -9.73 0.16 -19.67
N GLY A 129 -10.16 1.25 -19.04
CA GLY A 129 -10.95 1.20 -17.80
C GLY A 129 -10.13 1.01 -16.52
N GLN A 130 -8.83 0.71 -16.61
CA GLN A 130 -7.95 0.66 -15.45
C GLN A 130 -7.68 2.10 -14.95
N LEU A 131 -8.08 2.39 -13.72
CA LEU A 131 -7.98 3.71 -13.10
C LEU A 131 -6.95 3.77 -11.99
N TYR A 132 -6.48 2.62 -11.50
CA TYR A 132 -5.55 2.54 -10.38
C TYR A 132 -4.58 1.37 -10.50
N GLU A 133 -3.33 1.60 -10.08
CA GLU A 133 -2.30 0.58 -9.97
C GLU A 133 -1.39 0.88 -8.77
N VAL A 134 -1.09 -0.14 -7.97
CA VAL A 134 -0.30 0.03 -6.74
C VAL A 134 0.87 -0.95 -6.68
N HIS A 135 2.06 -0.42 -6.47
CA HIS A 135 3.26 -1.18 -6.14
C HIS A 135 3.53 -1.11 -4.64
N VAL A 136 3.96 -2.24 -4.07
CA VAL A 136 4.25 -2.36 -2.65
C VAL A 136 5.59 -3.04 -2.43
N LYS A 137 6.36 -2.54 -1.45
CA LYS A 137 7.51 -3.25 -0.90
C LYS A 137 7.33 -3.47 0.60
N ALA A 138 7.73 -4.64 1.07
CA ALA A 138 7.58 -5.03 2.47
C ALA A 138 8.81 -5.76 3.01
N ILE A 139 8.98 -5.75 4.34
CA ILE A 139 9.88 -6.68 5.03
C ILE A 139 9.19 -8.03 5.19
N VAL A 140 9.88 -9.12 4.91
CA VAL A 140 9.44 -10.47 5.26
C VAL A 140 9.86 -10.76 6.71
N PRO A 141 8.91 -11.03 7.63
CA PRO A 141 9.22 -11.39 9.01
C PRO A 141 9.83 -12.79 9.16
#